data_AF-A0A2I5TD74-F1
#
_entry.id   AF-A0A2I5TD74-F1
#
_cell.length_a   1.000
_cell.length_b   1.000
_cell.length_c   1.000
_cell.angle_alpha   90.00
_cell.angle_beta   90.00
_cell.angle_gamma   90.00
#
_symmetry.space_group_name_H-M   'P 1'
#
loop_
_entity.id
_entity.type
_entity.pdbx_description
1 polymer ?
#
loop_
_entity_poly.entity_id
_entity_poly.type
_entity_poly.pdbx_seq_one_letter_code
_entity_poly.pdbx_strand_id
1 'polypeptide(L)'
;MQRGELLNVNCPSRDILKRITSRWGVLIFIALKDETLRFSELRRKIGGVSERMLSQTLRYMEEDGFIKRIAYPVVPPHVEYSLTPLGEEIQERIAGLADWLETNIHQIMAQRHLYDENHK
;
A
#
# COMPACT_ATOMS: atom_id res chain seq x y z
N MET A 1 11.31 -21.79 10.43
CA MET A 1 9.95 -21.28 10.17
C MET A 1 9.37 -22.03 8.97
N GLN A 2 8.10 -22.43 9.01
CA GLN A 2 7.42 -23.07 7.88
C GLN A 2 6.99 -21.99 6.88
N ARG A 3 7.30 -22.19 5.59
CA ARG A 3 6.93 -21.27 4.51
C ARG A 3 5.41 -21.29 4.31
N GLY A 4 4.78 -20.12 4.24
CA GLY A 4 3.37 -20.00 3.85
C GLY A 4 3.15 -20.41 2.40
N GLU A 5 2.01 -21.05 2.12
CA GLU A 5 1.63 -21.52 0.79
C GLU A 5 0.50 -20.65 0.21
N LEU A 6 0.88 -19.62 -0.55
CA LEU A 6 -0.06 -18.62 -1.08
C LEU A 6 -1.17 -19.22 -1.95
N LEU A 7 -0.87 -20.30 -2.67
CA LEU A 7 -1.85 -20.98 -3.52
C LEU A 7 -2.84 -21.86 -2.74
N ASN A 8 -2.60 -22.13 -1.46
CA ASN A 8 -3.56 -22.82 -0.60
C ASN A 8 -4.67 -21.86 -0.14
N VAL A 9 -5.93 -22.25 -0.36
CA VAL A 9 -7.11 -21.42 -0.06
C VAL A 9 -7.24 -21.03 1.42
N ASN A 10 -6.74 -21.87 2.32
CA ASN A 10 -6.82 -21.65 3.76
C ASN A 10 -5.55 -21.02 4.34
N CYS A 11 -4.58 -20.65 3.50
CA CYS A 11 -3.35 -20.02 3.99
C CYS A 11 -3.60 -18.53 4.34
N PRO A 12 -3.30 -18.09 5.58
CA PRO A 12 -3.47 -16.69 5.99
C PRO A 12 -2.68 -15.68 5.14
N SER A 13 -1.63 -16.13 4.43
CA SER A 13 -0.87 -15.28 3.50
C SER A 13 -1.73 -14.65 2.40
N ARG A 14 -2.87 -15.27 2.03
CA ARG A 14 -3.82 -14.72 1.05
C ARG A 14 -4.52 -13.46 1.58
N ASP A 15 -4.88 -13.45 2.86
CA ASP A 15 -5.53 -12.28 3.47
C ASP A 15 -4.54 -11.11 3.56
N ILE A 16 -3.31 -11.39 3.99
CA ILE A 16 -2.24 -10.39 4.02
C ILE A 16 -1.98 -9.85 2.61
N LEU A 17 -1.82 -10.73 1.62
CA LEU A 17 -1.64 -10.35 0.21
C LEU A 17 -2.76 -9.40 -0.24
N LYS A 18 -4.03 -9.75 0.00
CA LYS A 18 -5.19 -8.93 -0.37
C LYS A 18 -5.13 -7.54 0.23
N ARG A 19 -4.68 -7.42 1.49
CA ARG A 19 -4.57 -6.12 2.19
C ARG A 19 -3.44 -5.27 1.61
N ILE A 20 -2.23 -5.83 1.47
CA ILE A 20 -1.05 -5.09 1.01
C ILE A 20 -1.11 -4.72 -0.48
N THR A 21 -1.77 -5.55 -1.30
CA THR A 21 -1.96 -5.29 -2.74
C THR A 21 -3.25 -4.55 -3.08
N SER A 22 -4.03 -4.16 -2.07
CA SER A 22 -5.17 -3.27 -2.28
C SER A 22 -4.70 -1.93 -2.85
N ARG A 23 -5.57 -1.23 -3.60
CA ARG A 23 -5.26 0.09 -4.18
C ARG A 23 -4.62 1.02 -3.16
N TRP A 24 -5.16 1.09 -1.95
CA TRP A 24 -4.66 1.99 -0.91
C TRP A 24 -3.42 1.42 -0.19
N GLY A 25 -3.34 0.10 0.02
CA GLY A 25 -2.17 -0.51 0.65
C GLY A 25 -0.88 -0.22 -0.11
N VAL A 26 -0.90 -0.44 -1.44
CA VAL A 26 0.22 -0.12 -2.32
C VAL A 26 0.61 1.35 -2.22
N LEU A 27 -0.35 2.27 -2.33
CA LEU A 27 -0.08 3.71 -2.28
C LEU A 27 0.44 4.17 -0.92
N ILE A 28 0.01 3.56 0.18
CA ILE A 28 0.54 3.85 1.52
C ILE A 28 2.00 3.41 1.63
N PHE A 29 2.36 2.21 1.15
CA PHE A 29 3.74 1.75 1.15
C PHE A 29 4.65 2.66 0.32
N ILE A 30 4.21 3.07 -0.87
CA ILE A 30 4.96 4.03 -1.70
C ILE A 30 5.10 5.38 -0.98
N ALA A 31 4.02 5.88 -0.36
CA ALA A 31 4.02 7.18 0.28
C ALA A 31 4.90 7.25 1.55
N LEU A 32 5.03 6.14 2.30
CA LEU A 32 5.81 6.05 3.54
C LEU A 32 7.26 5.61 3.33
N LYS A 33 7.70 5.38 2.09
CA LYS A 33 9.11 5.06 1.80
C LYS A 33 10.00 6.19 2.32
N ASP A 34 10.92 5.86 3.23
CA ASP A 34 11.88 6.78 3.85
C ASP A 34 11.26 8.03 4.52
N GLU A 35 9.95 7.98 4.82
CA GLU A 35 9.18 9.13 5.32
C GLU A 35 8.35 8.75 6.56
N THR A 36 8.22 9.70 7.49
CA THR A 36 7.23 9.65 8.56
C THR A 36 6.17 10.71 8.28
N LEU A 37 4.90 10.30 8.19
CA LEU A 37 3.81 11.19 7.77
C LEU A 37 2.67 11.21 8.78
N ARG A 38 2.07 12.38 8.95
CA ARG A 38 0.79 12.52 9.65
C ARG A 38 -0.35 12.01 8.79
N PHE A 39 -1.48 11.66 9.43
CA PHE A 39 -2.67 11.17 8.72
C PHE A 39 -3.10 12.10 7.57
N SER A 40 -3.13 13.41 7.80
CA SER A 40 -3.54 14.41 6.81
C SER A 40 -2.52 14.55 5.66
N GLU A 41 -1.24 14.44 5.96
CA GLU A 41 -0.16 14.48 4.95
C GLU A 41 -0.22 13.25 4.06
N LEU A 42 -0.38 12.07 4.65
CA LEU A 42 -0.54 10.81 3.94
C LEU A 42 -1.79 10.82 3.04
N ARG A 43 -2.94 11.26 3.59
CA ARG A 43 -4.18 11.40 2.82
C ARG A 43 -4.02 12.33 1.63
N ARG A 44 -3.37 13.48 1.83
CA ARG A 44 -3.11 14.47 0.77
C ARG A 44 -2.17 13.92 -0.30
N LYS A 45 -1.10 13.23 0.11
CA LYS A 45 -0.10 12.63 -0.80
C LYS A 45 -0.71 11.54 -1.68
N ILE A 46 -1.56 10.68 -1.10
CA ILE A 46 -2.22 9.59 -1.84
C ILE A 46 -3.29 10.12 -2.79
N GLY A 47 -4.12 11.08 -2.35
CA GLY A 47 -5.22 11.60 -3.16
C GLY A 47 -6.36 10.60 -3.41
N GLY A 48 -7.61 11.08 -3.48
CA GLY A 48 -8.77 10.23 -3.80
C GLY A 48 -9.19 9.20 -2.75
N VAL A 49 -8.42 9.01 -1.68
CA VAL A 49 -8.78 8.12 -0.55
C VAL A 49 -9.67 8.85 0.46
N SER A 50 -10.75 8.18 0.88
CA SER A 50 -11.59 8.67 1.98
C SER A 50 -10.91 8.42 3.34
N GLU A 51 -11.23 9.23 4.35
CA GLU A 51 -10.66 9.07 5.69
C GLU A 51 -10.98 7.71 6.29
N ARG A 52 -12.20 7.22 6.08
CA ARG A 52 -12.61 5.88 6.51
C ARG A 52 -11.72 4.80 5.91
N MET A 53 -11.48 4.86 4.60
CA MET A 53 -10.65 3.86 3.91
C MET A 53 -9.19 3.94 4.35
N LEU A 54 -8.62 5.14 4.45
CA LEU A 54 -7.24 5.32 4.89
C LEU A 54 -7.05 4.81 6.33
N SER A 55 -7.93 5.19 7.25
CA SER A 55 -7.89 4.72 8.64
C SER A 55 -8.01 3.20 8.73
N GLN A 56 -8.91 2.60 7.95
CA GLN A 56 -9.07 1.15 7.94
C GLN A 56 -7.82 0.43 7.40
N THR A 57 -7.24 0.91 6.30
CA THR A 57 -6.03 0.31 5.73
C THR A 57 -4.84 0.46 6.67
N LEU A 58 -4.61 1.65 7.23
CA LEU A 58 -3.54 1.88 8.21
C LEU A 58 -3.67 0.97 9.44
N ARG A 59 -4.90 0.81 9.96
CA ARG A 59 -5.16 -0.10 11.07
C ARG A 59 -4.77 -1.54 10.73
N TYR A 60 -5.13 -2.04 9.55
CA TYR A 60 -4.75 -3.41 9.19
C TYR A 60 -3.24 -3.57 8.99
N MET A 61 -2.57 -2.56 8.42
CA MET A 61 -1.12 -2.58 8.25
C MET A 61 -0.38 -2.49 9.59
N GLU A 62 -0.95 -1.79 10.57
CA GLU A 62 -0.47 -1.77 11.96
C GLU A 62 -0.70 -3.14 12.64
N GLU A 63 -1.88 -3.74 12.49
CA GLU A 63 -2.19 -5.09 12.99
C GLU A 63 -1.28 -6.17 12.38
N ASP A 64 -0.92 -6.04 11.10
CA ASP A 64 0.02 -6.94 10.40
C ASP A 64 1.50 -6.63 10.72
N GLY A 65 1.79 -5.55 11.46
CA GLY A 65 3.13 -5.17 11.89
C GLY A 65 3.99 -4.45 10.84
N PHE A 66 3.40 -3.98 9.74
CA PHE A 66 4.11 -3.23 8.68
C PHE A 66 4.29 -1.75 9.01
N ILE A 67 3.37 -1.18 9.81
CA ILE A 67 3.38 0.25 10.15
C ILE A 67 3.47 0.44 11.65
N LYS A 68 4.32 1.39 12.05
CA LYS A 68 4.36 1.95 13.39
C LYS A 68 3.51 3.21 13.45
N ARG A 69 2.55 3.23 14.37
CA ARG A 69 1.70 4.40 14.68
C ARG A 69 2.15 5.03 16.00
N ILE A 70 2.42 6.34 16.00
CA ILE A 70 2.77 7.08 17.22
C ILE A 70 1.80 8.23 17.40
N ALA A 71 1.12 8.28 18.55
CA ALA A 71 0.27 9.39 18.93
C ALA A 71 1.06 10.40 19.77
N TYR A 72 1.03 11.67 19.37
CA TYR A 72 1.70 12.76 20.06
C TYR A 72 0.66 13.61 20.79
N PRO A 73 0.64 13.58 22.15
CA PRO A 73 -0.25 14.38 22.96
C PRO A 73 0.28 15.82 23.14
N VAL A 74 0.68 16.44 22.03
CA VAL A 74 1.13 17.85 21.97
C VAL A 74 -0.03 18.74 21.52
N VAL A 75 0.17 20.06 21.47
CA VAL A 75 -0.82 21.01 20.94
C VAL A 75 -0.33 21.59 19.62
N PRO A 76 -1.05 21.40 18.49
CA PRO A 76 -2.23 20.53 18.33
C PRO A 76 -1.85 19.03 18.32
N PRO A 77 -2.72 18.13 18.84
CA PRO A 77 -2.41 16.71 18.91
C PRO A 77 -2.40 16.08 17.51
N HIS A 78 -1.48 15.15 17.27
CA HIS A 78 -1.37 14.49 15.98
C HIS A 78 -0.90 13.04 16.11
N VAL A 79 -0.99 12.31 14.99
CA VAL A 79 -0.55 10.92 14.87
C VAL A 79 0.37 10.83 13.68
N GLU A 80 1.50 10.14 13.84
CA GLU A 80 2.45 9.85 12.78
C GLU A 80 2.48 8.36 12.46
N TYR A 81 2.78 8.07 11.20
CA TYR A 81 2.91 6.74 10.64
C TYR A 81 4.25 6.62 9.95
N SER A 82 4.94 5.50 10.18
CA SER A 82 6.21 5.14 9.56
C SER A 82 6.23 3.63 9.31
N LEU A 83 7.08 3.16 8.40
CA LEU A 83 7.28 1.73 8.20
C LEU A 83 8.07 1.14 9.39
N THR A 84 7.76 -0.11 9.73
CA THR A 84 8.63 -0.94 10.56
C THR A 84 9.70 -1.58 9.67
N PRO A 85 10.74 -2.25 10.21
CA PRO A 85 11.68 -3.01 9.37
C PRO A 85 10.99 -4.04 8.47
N LEU A 86 9.96 -4.73 8.97
CA LEU A 86 9.14 -5.64 8.16
C LEU A 86 8.35 -4.89 7.07
N GLY A 87 7.88 -3.68 7.38
CA GLY A 87 7.23 -2.78 6.43
C GLY A 87 8.17 -2.31 5.31
N GLU A 88 9.42 -2.02 5.63
CA GLU A 88 10.46 -1.64 4.66
C GLU A 88 10.76 -2.80 3.69
N GLU A 89 10.91 -4.04 4.21
CA GLU A 89 11.15 -5.23 3.38
C GLU A 89 10.06 -5.44 2.31
N ILE A 90 8.79 -5.28 2.67
CA ILE A 90 7.69 -5.42 1.70
C ILE A 90 7.55 -4.18 0.81
N GLN A 91 7.85 -2.99 1.34
CA GLN A 91 7.84 -1.75 0.58
C GLN A 91 8.80 -1.84 -0.61
N GLU A 92 10.00 -2.40 -0.45
CA GLU A 92 10.95 -2.58 -1.55
C GLU A 92 10.38 -3.45 -2.68
N ARG A 93 9.65 -4.52 -2.34
CA ARG A 93 9.00 -5.39 -3.34
C ARG A 93 7.87 -4.67 -4.06
N ILE A 94 7.10 -3.87 -3.33
CA ILE A 94 6.00 -3.07 -3.89
C ILE A 94 6.54 -1.94 -4.76
N ALA A 95 7.64 -1.30 -4.37
CA ALA A 95 8.33 -0.30 -5.18
C ALA A 95 8.77 -0.89 -6.52
N GLY A 96 9.41 -2.06 -6.52
CA GLY A 96 9.81 -2.72 -7.78
C GLY A 96 8.62 -2.99 -8.72
N LEU A 97 7.45 -3.35 -8.17
CA LEU A 97 6.22 -3.50 -8.96
C LEU A 97 5.72 -2.16 -9.50
N ALA A 98 5.70 -1.11 -8.67
CA ALA A 98 5.27 0.23 -9.07
C ALA A 98 6.18 0.79 -10.16
N ASP A 99 7.50 0.71 -9.99
CA ASP A 99 8.50 1.18 -10.95
C ASP A 99 8.34 0.48 -12.30
N TRP A 100 8.09 -0.84 -12.30
CA TRP A 100 7.83 -1.58 -13.53
C TRP A 100 6.55 -1.11 -14.21
N LEU A 101 5.47 -0.87 -13.45
CA LEU A 101 4.20 -0.37 -13.99
C LEU A 101 4.36 1.03 -14.60
N GLU A 102 5.05 1.93 -13.91
CA GLU A 102 5.31 3.29 -14.38
C GLU A 102 6.14 3.29 -15.66
N THR A 103 7.15 2.41 -15.72
CA THR A 103 7.99 2.24 -16.93
C THR A 103 7.19 1.72 -18.12
N ASN A 104 6.22 0.81 -17.90
CA ASN A 104 5.51 0.10 -18.97
C ASN A 104 4.10 0.64 -19.24
N ILE A 105 3.67 1.71 -18.56
CA ILE A 105 2.28 2.18 -18.62
C ILE A 105 1.83 2.50 -20.05
N HIS A 106 2.69 3.12 -20.86
CA HIS A 106 2.39 3.47 -22.25
C HIS A 106 2.14 2.24 -23.11
N GLN A 107 2.93 1.18 -22.94
CA GLN A 107 2.74 -0.09 -23.65
C GLN A 107 1.41 -0.74 -23.25
N ILE A 108 1.10 -0.76 -21.94
CA ILE A 108 -0.16 -1.34 -21.45
C ILE A 108 -1.37 -0.55 -21.97
N MET A 109 -1.31 0.78 -21.98
CA MET A 109 -2.41 1.61 -22.51
C MET A 109 -2.60 1.43 -24.01
N ALA A 110 -1.51 1.29 -24.79
CA ALA A 110 -1.60 0.98 -26.22
C ALA A 110 -2.31 -0.36 -26.46
N GLN A 111 -1.98 -1.39 -25.67
CA GLN A 111 -2.66 -2.69 -25.75
C GLN A 111 -4.15 -2.60 -25.40
N ARG A 112 -4.54 -1.79 -24.40
CA ARG A 112 -5.96 -1.58 -24.07
C ARG A 112 -6.71 -0.92 -25.23
N HIS A 113 -6.12 0.10 -25.85
CA HIS A 113 -6.75 0.77 -26.98
C HIS A 113 -6.99 -0.20 -28.15
N LEU A 114 -5.97 -1.01 -28.51
CA LEU A 114 -6.12 -2.03 -29.56
C LEU A 114 -7.20 -3.06 -29.22
N TYR A 115 -7.32 -3.47 -27.96
CA TYR A 115 -8.38 -4.38 -27.54
C TYR A 115 -9.76 -3.74 -27.73
N ASP A 116 -9.94 -2.50 -27.28
CA ASP A 116 -11.22 -1.78 -27.38
C ASP A 116 -11.62 -1.49 -28.84
N GLU A 117 -10.67 -1.27 -29.75
CA GLU A 117 -10.94 -1.11 -31.19
C GLU A 117 -11.38 -2.42 -31.85
N ASN A 118 -10.80 -3.56 -31.45
CA ASN A 118 -11.10 -4.86 -32.04
C ASN A 118 -12.40 -5.50 -31.51
N HIS A 119 -12.95 -4.99 -30.40
CA HIS A 119 -14.18 -5.51 -29.76
C HIS A 119 -15.35 -4.52 -29.81
N LYS A 120 -15.25 -3.49 -30.66
CA LYS A 120 -16.39 -2.71 -31.14
C LYS A 120 -16.97 -3.36 -32.39
#